data_AF-A0A3P9I0Z8-F1
#
_entry.id   AF-A0A3P9I0Z8-F1
#
_cell.length_a   1.000
_cell.length_b   1.000
_cell.length_c   1.000
_cell.angle_alpha   90.00
_cell.angle_beta   90.00
_cell.angle_gamma   90.00
#
_symmetry.space_group_name_H-M   'P 1'
#
loop_
_entity.id
_entity.type
_entity.pdbx_description
1 polymer ?
#
loop_
_entity_poly.entity_id
_entity_poly.type
_entity_poly.pdbx_seq_one_letter_code
_entity_poly.pdbx_strand_id
1 'polypeptide(L)'
;MAHKSNPTKNNLIKAQAVRAALNSVLNEKASRSLFSQKQRLYEYGNKPSKYLARILNQKDTQNTIGAIRDSKGTRHYDRHSISSVFVSFYKSLYKSENISTKEDMDRYFSQIKLPTLSEEQQEILGRPIEEKEIFKAISLMHSGKSPGPDGFPVEWFKAFKDRIVPYLLRTYNYSFNTAHRLPETMTQANICLILKKGKDAEDPASYRPISLINVDVKILAKILSLRLESFITLVIKPDQTGFIKGRNSFHNIRRLLNIIQQAQDKKMKGLLVSLDSLKAFDRVEWSYLFQTMDMFKLGANFVDWVKLLYSSPKAAVITNSHCSNYFSLERGTRQGCPLSPLLFALAIEPFAEL
;
A
#
# COMPACT_ATOMS: atom_id res chain seq x y z
N MET A 1 -4.02 6.98 48.14
CA MET A 1 -3.61 8.25 48.78
C MET A 1 -2.87 8.04 50.10
N ALA A 2 -3.13 6.99 50.89
CA ALA A 2 -2.47 6.75 52.19
C ALA A 2 -0.95 6.47 52.19
N HIS A 3 -0.37 5.88 51.13
CA HIS A 3 1.09 5.62 51.11
C HIS A 3 1.93 6.88 50.88
N LYS A 4 1.42 7.86 50.11
CA LYS A 4 2.17 9.10 49.85
C LYS A 4 2.31 9.97 51.11
N SER A 5 1.40 9.81 52.06
CA SER A 5 1.39 10.55 53.32
C SER A 5 2.06 9.81 54.48
N ASN A 6 2.20 8.47 54.44
CA ASN A 6 2.95 7.71 55.45
C ASN A 6 3.51 6.38 54.89
N PRO A 7 4.77 6.36 54.41
CA PRO A 7 5.34 5.24 53.64
C PRO A 7 5.86 4.13 54.58
N THR A 8 4.97 3.21 54.96
CA THR A 8 5.33 1.98 55.69
C THR A 8 5.20 0.74 54.79
N LYS A 9 6.03 -0.29 55.05
CA LYS A 9 6.03 -1.55 54.28
C LYS A 9 4.64 -2.21 54.23
N ASN A 10 3.88 -2.12 55.33
CA ASN A 10 2.50 -2.60 55.41
C ASN A 10 1.53 -1.80 54.52
N ASN A 11 1.70 -0.48 54.40
CA ASN A 11 0.87 0.33 53.53
C ASN A 11 1.18 0.10 52.04
N LEU A 12 2.43 -0.24 51.70
CA LEU A 12 2.83 -0.61 50.33
C LEU A 12 2.17 -1.92 49.90
N ILE A 13 2.21 -2.94 50.77
CA ILE A 13 1.58 -4.25 50.53
C ILE A 13 0.07 -4.09 50.33
N LYS A 14 -0.59 -3.30 51.20
CA LYS A 14 -2.03 -3.01 51.07
C LYS A 14 -2.34 -2.27 49.75
N ALA A 15 -1.53 -1.30 49.35
CA ALA A 15 -1.73 -0.58 48.10
C ALA A 15 -1.52 -1.47 46.86
N GLN A 16 -0.54 -2.37 46.88
CA GLN A 16 -0.31 -3.33 45.81
C GLN A 16 -1.45 -4.36 45.71
N ALA A 17 -1.95 -4.86 46.84
CA ALA A 17 -3.11 -5.77 46.88
C ALA A 17 -4.37 -5.11 46.29
N VAL A 18 -4.67 -3.86 46.68
CA VAL A 18 -5.80 -3.10 46.13
C VAL A 18 -5.63 -2.83 44.63
N ARG A 19 -4.41 -2.53 44.17
CA ARG A 19 -4.13 -2.31 42.75
C ARG A 19 -4.26 -3.59 41.92
N ALA A 20 -3.83 -4.73 42.46
CA ALA A 20 -4.01 -6.03 41.82
C ALA A 20 -5.50 -6.42 41.72
N ALA A 21 -6.26 -6.21 42.79
CA ALA A 21 -7.72 -6.43 42.80
C ALA A 21 -8.43 -5.51 41.79
N LEU A 22 -8.06 -4.22 41.73
CA LEU A 22 -8.60 -3.28 40.74
C LEU A 22 -8.28 -3.71 39.31
N ASN A 23 -7.03 -4.12 39.04
CA ASN A 23 -6.62 -4.60 37.72
C ASN A 23 -7.37 -5.88 37.32
N SER A 24 -7.63 -6.79 38.26
CA SER A 24 -8.44 -8.00 38.02
C SER A 24 -9.86 -7.64 37.59
N VAL A 25 -10.52 -6.72 38.33
CA VAL A 25 -11.87 -6.24 37.99
C VAL A 25 -11.89 -5.51 36.64
N LEU A 26 -10.89 -4.68 36.35
CA LEU A 26 -10.79 -3.97 35.07
C LEU A 26 -10.55 -4.94 33.89
N ASN A 27 -9.71 -5.96 34.08
CA ASN A 27 -9.46 -6.98 33.07
C ASN A 27 -10.70 -7.85 32.80
N GLU A 28 -11.44 -8.20 33.84
CA GLU A 28 -12.69 -8.93 33.71
C GLU A 28 -13.75 -8.08 32.98
N LYS A 29 -13.86 -6.79 33.33
CA LYS A 29 -14.75 -5.84 32.65
C LYS A 29 -14.35 -5.64 31.19
N ALA A 30 -13.06 -5.50 30.89
CA ALA A 30 -12.54 -5.41 29.53
C ALA A 30 -12.79 -6.69 28.73
N SER A 31 -12.62 -7.86 29.34
CA SER A 31 -12.88 -9.16 28.72
C SER A 31 -14.37 -9.35 28.42
N ARG A 32 -15.26 -8.98 29.35
CA ARG A 32 -16.72 -8.96 29.13
C ARG A 32 -17.12 -7.94 28.06
N SER A 33 -16.52 -6.75 28.03
CA SER A 33 -16.77 -5.75 26.98
C SER A 33 -16.30 -6.23 25.60
N LEU A 34 -15.11 -6.84 25.50
CA LEU A 34 -14.59 -7.44 24.27
C LEU A 34 -15.44 -8.63 23.81
N PHE A 35 -15.87 -9.49 24.74
CA PHE A 35 -16.78 -10.59 24.46
C PHE A 35 -18.12 -10.06 23.96
N SER A 36 -18.73 -9.08 24.63
CA SER A 36 -20.00 -8.46 24.22
C SER A 36 -19.90 -7.71 22.88
N GLN A 37 -18.76 -7.08 22.56
CA GLN A 37 -18.51 -6.48 21.24
C GLN A 37 -18.41 -7.55 20.14
N LYS A 38 -17.72 -8.66 20.43
CA LYS A 38 -17.61 -9.80 19.51
C LYS A 38 -18.97 -10.50 19.31
N GLN A 39 -19.78 -10.61 20.36
CA GLN A 39 -21.11 -11.22 20.33
C GLN A 39 -22.14 -10.32 19.62
N ARG A 40 -22.12 -9.00 19.84
CA ARG A 40 -22.99 -8.03 19.12
C ARG A 40 -22.79 -8.02 17.61
N LEU A 41 -21.57 -8.26 17.13
CA LEU A 41 -21.29 -8.37 15.70
C LEU A 41 -21.85 -9.66 15.09
N TYR A 42 -21.97 -10.71 15.90
CA TYR A 42 -22.44 -12.03 15.48
C TYR A 42 -23.99 -12.12 15.48
N GLU A 43 -24.65 -11.58 16.51
CA GLU A 43 -26.13 -11.61 16.62
C GLU A 43 -26.85 -10.69 15.61
N TYR A 44 -26.17 -9.64 15.13
CA TYR A 44 -26.69 -8.73 14.10
C TYR A 44 -25.96 -8.86 12.74
N GLY A 45 -25.07 -9.84 12.61
CA GLY A 45 -24.39 -10.16 11.37
C GLY A 45 -25.40 -10.66 10.32
N ASN A 46 -25.39 -10.03 9.14
CA ASN A 46 -26.17 -10.37 7.94
C ASN A 46 -27.66 -10.02 7.88
N LYS A 47 -28.21 -9.13 8.74
CA LYS A 47 -29.54 -8.55 8.49
C LYS A 47 -29.42 -7.05 8.16
N PRO A 48 -30.01 -6.55 7.06
CA PRO A 48 -30.15 -5.11 6.83
C PRO A 48 -31.04 -4.53 7.93
N SER A 49 -30.40 -4.11 9.02
CA SER A 49 -31.07 -3.62 10.23
C SER A 49 -31.01 -2.10 10.29
N LYS A 50 -31.97 -1.48 10.98
CA LYS A 50 -31.92 -0.03 11.28
C LYS A 50 -30.61 0.38 11.96
N TYR A 51 -29.99 -0.53 12.72
CA TYR A 51 -28.70 -0.31 13.36
C TYR A 51 -27.54 -0.28 12.34
N LEU A 52 -27.48 -1.24 11.42
CA LEU A 52 -26.50 -1.23 10.31
C LEU A 52 -26.68 0.02 9.45
N ALA A 53 -27.92 0.35 9.07
CA ALA A 53 -28.23 1.58 8.35
C ALA A 53 -27.78 2.83 9.11
N ARG A 54 -27.98 2.89 10.44
CA ARG A 54 -27.52 4.00 11.28
C ARG A 54 -25.99 4.12 11.31
N ILE A 55 -25.27 3.01 11.40
CA ILE A 55 -23.80 2.99 11.33
C ILE A 55 -23.32 3.46 9.95
N LEU A 56 -23.93 2.95 8.88
CA LEU A 56 -23.62 3.35 7.51
C LEU A 56 -23.88 4.85 7.32
N ASN A 57 -25.04 5.35 7.73
CA ASN A 57 -25.38 6.77 7.66
C ASN A 57 -24.40 7.64 8.46
N GLN A 58 -23.99 7.22 9.66
CA GLN A 58 -22.98 7.96 10.45
C GLN A 58 -21.62 8.03 9.73
N LYS A 59 -21.18 6.92 9.13
CA LYS A 59 -19.92 6.89 8.34
C LYS A 59 -20.03 7.74 7.07
N ASP A 60 -21.16 7.65 6.38
CA ASP A 60 -21.43 8.46 5.19
C ASP A 60 -21.40 9.94 5.54
N THR A 61 -22.03 10.35 6.64
CA THR A 61 -22.01 11.76 7.08
C THR A 61 -20.60 12.26 7.37
N GLN A 62 -19.74 11.44 7.99
CA GLN A 62 -18.35 11.82 8.29
C GLN A 62 -17.44 11.86 7.06
N ASN A 63 -17.70 10.99 6.07
CA ASN A 63 -16.88 10.88 4.86
C ASN A 63 -17.42 11.70 3.68
N THR A 64 -18.56 12.37 3.85
CA THR A 64 -19.16 13.19 2.79
C THR A 64 -18.28 14.40 2.51
N ILE A 65 -17.83 14.51 1.26
CA ILE A 65 -17.13 15.67 0.74
C ILE A 65 -18.19 16.71 0.41
N GLY A 66 -18.26 17.78 1.20
CA GLY A 66 -19.29 18.82 1.06
C GLY A 66 -19.03 19.81 -0.07
N ALA A 67 -17.76 20.07 -0.40
CA ALA A 67 -17.36 20.94 -1.50
C ALA A 67 -15.96 20.57 -2.00
N ILE A 68 -15.66 20.87 -3.26
CA ILE A 68 -14.33 20.75 -3.84
C ILE A 68 -14.05 21.91 -4.79
N ARG A 69 -12.81 22.37 -4.88
CA ARG A 69 -12.37 23.38 -5.86
C ARG A 69 -11.76 22.72 -7.08
N ASP A 70 -12.14 23.20 -8.26
CA ASP A 70 -11.51 22.83 -9.51
C ASP A 70 -10.17 23.57 -9.73
N SER A 71 -9.49 23.27 -10.84
CA SER A 71 -8.21 23.90 -11.20
C SER A 71 -8.31 25.40 -11.47
N LYS A 72 -9.53 25.94 -11.67
CA LYS A 72 -9.79 27.37 -11.87
C LYS A 72 -10.18 28.07 -10.57
N GLY A 73 -10.25 27.34 -9.45
CA GLY A 73 -10.66 27.86 -8.14
C GLY A 73 -12.18 27.89 -7.93
N THR A 74 -12.99 27.40 -8.87
CA THR A 74 -14.45 27.36 -8.73
C THR A 74 -14.84 26.25 -7.77
N ARG A 75 -15.75 26.55 -6.83
CA ARG A 75 -16.27 25.58 -5.87
C ARG A 75 -17.46 24.82 -6.44
N HIS A 76 -17.43 23.50 -6.26
CA HIS A 76 -18.45 22.55 -6.69
C HIS A 76 -19.02 21.84 -5.46
N TYR A 77 -20.35 21.74 -5.40
CA TYR A 77 -21.09 21.18 -4.25
C TYR A 77 -21.93 19.96 -4.62
N ASP A 78 -22.30 19.81 -5.90
CA ASP A 78 -23.10 18.69 -6.37
C ASP A 78 -22.27 17.40 -6.42
N ARG A 79 -22.93 16.25 -6.20
CA ARG A 79 -22.26 14.95 -6.16
C ARG A 79 -21.55 14.62 -7.48
N HIS A 80 -22.18 14.90 -8.62
CA HIS A 80 -21.62 14.61 -9.94
C HIS A 80 -20.48 15.58 -10.28
N SER A 81 -20.61 16.86 -9.92
CA SER A 81 -19.54 17.83 -10.15
C SER A 81 -18.33 17.60 -9.25
N ILE A 82 -18.52 17.22 -7.98
CA ILE A 82 -17.42 16.80 -7.10
C ILE A 82 -16.71 15.58 -7.71
N SER A 83 -17.46 14.57 -8.16
CA SER A 83 -16.89 13.38 -8.78
C SER A 83 -16.08 13.73 -10.04
N SER A 84 -16.60 14.63 -10.90
CA SER A 84 -15.91 15.03 -12.13
C SER A 84 -14.62 15.81 -11.88
N VAL A 85 -14.58 16.66 -10.84
CA VAL A 85 -13.36 17.36 -10.42
C VAL A 85 -12.29 16.35 -9.98
N PHE A 86 -12.63 15.35 -9.17
CA PHE A 86 -11.67 14.33 -8.79
C PHE A 86 -11.20 13.46 -9.97
N VAL A 87 -12.12 13.08 -10.87
CA VAL A 87 -11.77 12.33 -12.08
C VAL A 87 -10.80 13.11 -12.94
N SER A 88 -11.08 14.40 -13.22
CA SER A 88 -10.18 15.23 -14.02
C SER A 88 -8.81 15.40 -13.37
N PHE A 89 -8.78 15.62 -12.05
CA PHE A 89 -7.55 15.74 -11.28
C PHE A 89 -6.71 14.46 -11.32
N TYR A 90 -7.28 13.30 -11.01
CA TYR A 90 -6.54 12.04 -10.99
C TYR A 90 -6.21 11.53 -12.40
N LYS A 91 -7.08 11.76 -13.39
CA LYS A 91 -6.76 11.48 -14.80
C LYS A 91 -5.55 12.30 -15.26
N SER A 92 -5.47 13.58 -14.88
CA SER A 92 -4.27 14.38 -15.15
C SER A 92 -3.06 13.90 -14.36
N LEU A 93 -3.23 13.49 -13.10
CA LEU A 93 -2.14 13.00 -12.27
C LEU A 93 -1.52 11.71 -12.83
N TYR A 94 -2.35 10.78 -13.31
CA TYR A 94 -1.91 9.47 -13.81
C TYR A 94 -1.64 9.42 -15.32
N LYS A 95 -1.77 10.55 -16.02
CA LYS A 95 -1.32 10.68 -17.41
C LYS A 95 0.21 10.67 -17.44
N SER A 96 0.80 9.95 -18.38
CA SER A 96 2.26 9.93 -18.52
C SER A 96 2.74 11.31 -18.96
N GLU A 97 3.79 11.78 -18.31
CA GLU A 97 4.52 13.00 -18.69
C GLU A 97 5.93 12.63 -19.16
N ASN A 98 6.15 11.38 -19.58
CA ASN A 98 7.47 10.92 -19.99
C ASN A 98 7.93 11.67 -21.25
N ILE A 99 8.84 12.62 -21.06
CA ILE A 99 9.48 13.40 -22.11
C ILE A 99 10.82 12.76 -22.53
N SER A 100 11.39 11.91 -21.68
CA SER A 100 12.72 11.32 -21.87
C SER A 100 12.71 10.24 -22.94
N THR A 101 13.72 10.28 -23.81
CA THR A 101 13.92 9.22 -24.80
C THR A 101 14.62 8.02 -24.17
N LYS A 102 14.68 6.91 -24.91
CA LYS A 102 15.41 5.72 -24.46
C LYS A 102 16.91 6.02 -24.30
N GLU A 103 17.46 6.86 -25.17
CA GLU A 103 18.85 7.28 -25.13
C GLU A 103 19.18 8.10 -23.87
N ASP A 104 18.27 8.99 -23.45
CA ASP A 104 18.43 9.76 -22.19
C ASP A 104 18.50 8.83 -20.99
N MET A 105 17.65 7.81 -20.97
CA MET A 105 17.60 6.82 -19.91
C MET A 105 18.84 5.94 -19.89
N ASP A 106 19.30 5.47 -21.05
CA ASP A 106 20.55 4.71 -21.18
C ASP A 106 21.75 5.54 -20.72
N ARG A 107 21.76 6.84 -21.05
CA ARG A 107 22.78 7.78 -20.59
C ARG A 107 22.75 7.97 -19.07
N TYR A 108 21.57 8.06 -18.48
CA TYR A 108 21.39 8.14 -17.02
C TYR A 108 21.93 6.89 -16.33
N PHE A 109 21.50 5.70 -16.77
CA PHE A 109 21.93 4.44 -16.15
C PHE A 109 23.41 4.10 -16.41
N SER A 110 24.01 4.54 -17.51
CA SER A 110 25.44 4.30 -17.78
C SER A 110 26.36 4.99 -16.76
N GLN A 111 25.88 6.02 -16.06
CA GLN A 111 26.62 6.73 -15.02
C GLN A 111 26.54 6.04 -13.65
N ILE A 112 25.66 5.06 -13.49
CA ILE A 112 25.31 4.46 -12.20
C ILE A 112 25.72 2.99 -12.17
N LYS A 113 26.41 2.58 -11.11
CA LYS A 113 26.75 1.17 -10.89
C LYS A 113 25.78 0.52 -9.91
N LEU A 114 24.72 -0.08 -10.43
CA LEU A 114 23.73 -0.80 -9.62
C LEU A 114 24.19 -2.22 -9.26
N PRO A 115 23.87 -2.72 -8.06
CA PRO A 115 23.97 -4.15 -7.77
C PRO A 115 23.02 -4.94 -8.68
N THR A 116 23.40 -6.15 -9.07
CA THR A 116 22.60 -6.98 -9.98
C THR A 116 22.47 -8.39 -9.43
N LEU A 117 21.38 -9.08 -9.78
CA LEU A 117 21.21 -10.49 -9.43
C LEU A 117 22.03 -11.39 -10.36
N SER A 118 22.50 -12.52 -9.84
CA SER A 118 23.11 -13.57 -10.67
C SER A 118 22.07 -14.23 -11.59
N GLU A 119 22.52 -14.93 -12.63
CA GLU A 119 21.63 -15.64 -13.57
C GLU A 119 20.76 -16.68 -12.85
N GLU A 120 21.33 -17.45 -11.93
CA GLU A 120 20.59 -18.41 -11.10
C GLU A 120 19.49 -17.72 -10.27
N GLN A 121 19.78 -16.57 -9.68
CA GLN A 121 18.80 -15.80 -8.90
C GLN A 121 17.67 -15.26 -9.78
N GLN A 122 18.00 -14.83 -11.00
CA GLN A 122 17.02 -14.39 -12.00
C GLN A 122 16.07 -15.51 -12.41
N GLU A 123 16.60 -16.71 -12.66
CA GLU A 123 15.79 -17.89 -12.99
C GLU A 123 14.85 -18.26 -11.83
N ILE A 124 15.35 -18.24 -10.59
CA ILE A 124 14.52 -18.52 -9.40
C ILE A 124 13.40 -17.48 -9.27
N LEU A 125 13.69 -16.20 -9.51
CA LEU A 125 12.70 -15.13 -9.42
C LEU A 125 11.63 -15.26 -10.51
N GLY A 126 12.06 -15.60 -11.73
CA GLY A 126 11.24 -15.72 -12.94
C GLY A 126 10.59 -17.08 -13.18
N ARG A 127 10.72 -18.04 -12.26
CA ARG A 127 10.17 -19.41 -12.44
C ARG A 127 8.65 -19.42 -12.66
N PRO A 128 8.07 -20.44 -13.31
CA PRO A 128 6.62 -20.57 -13.44
C PRO A 128 5.89 -20.48 -12.09
N ILE A 129 4.68 -19.91 -12.07
CA ILE A 129 3.86 -19.86 -10.86
C ILE A 129 3.33 -21.27 -10.56
N GLU A 130 3.34 -21.64 -9.29
CA GLU A 130 2.82 -22.93 -8.82
C GLU A 130 1.60 -22.76 -7.90
N GLU A 131 0.75 -23.78 -7.80
CA GLU A 131 -0.42 -23.79 -6.91
C GLU A 131 -0.05 -23.51 -5.44
N LYS A 132 1.08 -24.06 -4.98
CA LYS A 132 1.60 -23.85 -3.62
C LYS A 132 1.86 -22.37 -3.32
N GLU A 133 2.28 -21.58 -4.31
CA GLU A 133 2.53 -20.15 -4.15
C GLU A 133 1.22 -19.36 -4.06
N ILE A 134 0.22 -19.73 -4.85
CA ILE A 134 -1.13 -19.15 -4.79
C ILE A 134 -1.76 -19.45 -3.43
N PHE A 135 -1.69 -20.69 -2.96
CA PHE A 135 -2.20 -21.10 -1.66
C PHE A 135 -1.53 -20.34 -0.51
N LYS A 136 -0.21 -20.21 -0.57
CA LYS A 136 0.59 -19.44 0.40
C LYS A 136 0.21 -17.96 0.37
N ALA A 137 0.05 -17.37 -0.82
CA ALA A 137 -0.35 -15.97 -0.98
C ALA A 137 -1.73 -15.71 -0.33
N ILE A 138 -2.75 -16.52 -0.67
CA ILE A 138 -4.09 -16.41 -0.06
C ILE A 138 -4.03 -16.52 1.47
N SER A 139 -3.26 -17.47 1.98
CA SER A 139 -3.15 -17.73 3.42
C SER A 139 -2.50 -16.56 4.18
N LEU A 140 -1.52 -15.89 3.57
CA LEU A 140 -0.80 -14.75 4.16
C LEU A 140 -1.55 -13.42 4.04
N MET A 141 -2.59 -13.32 3.21
CA MET A 141 -3.37 -12.09 3.08
C MET A 141 -4.17 -11.80 4.36
N HIS A 142 -4.27 -10.52 4.72
CA HIS A 142 -5.02 -10.10 5.90
C HIS A 142 -6.52 -10.04 5.58
N SER A 143 -7.33 -10.60 6.48
CA SER A 143 -8.78 -10.49 6.48
C SER A 143 -9.23 -9.09 6.95
N GLY A 144 -10.48 -8.72 6.69
CA GLY A 144 -11.10 -7.45 7.08
C GLY A 144 -10.70 -6.27 6.21
N LYS A 145 -10.23 -6.52 4.98
CA LYS A 145 -9.86 -5.51 4.00
C LYS A 145 -10.96 -5.35 2.95
N SER A 146 -11.14 -4.14 2.43
CA SER A 146 -12.13 -3.86 1.39
C SER A 146 -11.79 -4.61 0.09
N PRO A 147 -12.78 -5.22 -0.59
CA PRO A 147 -12.61 -5.85 -1.89
C PRO A 147 -12.41 -4.81 -3.00
N GLY A 148 -12.11 -5.29 -4.21
CA GLY A 148 -12.12 -4.45 -5.41
C GLY A 148 -13.52 -4.27 -6.00
N PRO A 149 -13.63 -3.80 -7.26
CA PRO A 149 -14.89 -3.66 -7.98
C PRO A 149 -15.80 -4.89 -7.99
N ASP A 150 -15.23 -6.11 -7.95
CA ASP A 150 -15.99 -7.36 -7.99
C ASP A 150 -16.71 -7.72 -6.69
N GLY A 151 -16.37 -7.04 -5.58
CA GLY A 151 -16.95 -7.28 -4.27
C GLY A 151 -16.45 -8.54 -3.55
N PHE A 152 -15.54 -9.34 -4.11
CA PHE A 152 -15.05 -10.57 -3.46
C PHE A 152 -13.94 -10.28 -2.43
N PRO A 153 -14.18 -10.51 -1.13
CA PRO A 153 -13.19 -10.22 -0.09
C PRO A 153 -12.20 -11.37 0.06
N VAL A 154 -11.08 -11.12 0.77
CA VAL A 154 -10.02 -12.12 1.01
C VAL A 154 -10.57 -13.38 1.71
N GLU A 155 -11.54 -13.22 2.58
CA GLU A 155 -12.22 -14.29 3.31
C GLU A 155 -12.88 -15.29 2.38
N TRP A 156 -13.46 -14.82 1.28
CA TRP A 156 -14.06 -15.69 0.27
C TRP A 156 -12.99 -16.56 -0.38
N PHE A 157 -11.87 -15.97 -0.80
CA PHE A 157 -10.74 -16.74 -1.34
C PHE A 157 -10.13 -17.70 -0.32
N LYS A 158 -10.05 -17.32 0.96
CA LYS A 158 -9.59 -18.22 2.03
C LYS A 158 -10.52 -19.41 2.24
N ALA A 159 -11.84 -19.21 2.15
CA ALA A 159 -12.83 -20.25 2.35
C ALA A 159 -12.87 -21.26 1.19
N PHE A 160 -12.61 -20.80 -0.04
CA PHE A 160 -12.72 -21.60 -1.26
C PHE A 160 -11.37 -21.90 -1.94
N LYS A 161 -10.24 -21.64 -1.26
CA LYS A 161 -8.90 -21.76 -1.85
C LYS A 161 -8.64 -23.12 -2.50
N ASP A 162 -9.07 -24.21 -1.87
CA ASP A 162 -8.84 -25.57 -2.38
C ASP A 162 -9.51 -25.82 -3.73
N ARG A 163 -10.61 -25.11 -4.01
CA ARG A 163 -11.35 -25.23 -5.28
C ARG A 163 -10.87 -24.22 -6.33
N ILE A 164 -10.50 -23.01 -5.92
CA ILE A 164 -10.23 -21.92 -6.87
C ILE A 164 -8.77 -21.84 -7.34
N VAL A 165 -7.82 -22.34 -6.55
CA VAL A 165 -6.38 -22.28 -6.86
C VAL A 165 -6.04 -22.86 -8.24
N PRO A 166 -6.56 -24.04 -8.66
CA PRO A 166 -6.26 -24.59 -9.98
C PRO A 166 -6.75 -23.70 -11.14
N TYR A 167 -7.89 -23.02 -10.95
CA TYR A 167 -8.43 -22.10 -11.95
C TYR A 167 -7.63 -20.81 -12.02
N LEU A 168 -7.25 -20.24 -10.87
CA LEU A 168 -6.37 -19.07 -10.82
C LEU A 168 -5.03 -19.36 -11.50
N LEU A 169 -4.43 -20.51 -11.23
CA LEU A 169 -3.19 -20.93 -11.87
C LEU A 169 -3.34 -20.98 -13.39
N ARG A 170 -4.39 -21.64 -13.88
CA ARG A 170 -4.69 -21.72 -15.32
C ARG A 170 -4.86 -20.33 -15.93
N THR A 171 -5.60 -19.44 -15.27
CA THR A 171 -5.80 -18.07 -15.73
C THR A 171 -4.48 -17.30 -15.80
N TYR A 172 -3.66 -17.34 -14.75
CA TYR A 172 -2.38 -16.63 -14.74
C TYR A 172 -1.43 -17.17 -15.82
N ASN A 173 -1.30 -18.49 -15.94
CA ASN A 173 -0.43 -19.10 -16.95
C ASN A 173 -0.90 -18.82 -18.37
N TYR A 174 -2.21 -18.83 -18.63
CA TYR A 174 -2.76 -18.44 -19.93
C TYR A 174 -2.51 -16.96 -20.23
N SER A 175 -2.74 -16.08 -19.24
CA SER A 175 -2.47 -14.64 -19.38
C SER A 175 -1.01 -14.33 -19.66
N PHE A 176 -0.08 -15.07 -19.06
CA PHE A 176 1.36 -14.85 -19.23
C PHE A 176 1.92 -15.49 -20.51
N ASN A 177 1.62 -16.77 -20.76
CA ASN A 177 2.23 -17.53 -21.85
C ASN A 177 1.52 -17.37 -23.20
N THR A 178 0.25 -16.95 -23.21
CA THR A 178 -0.57 -16.99 -24.44
C THR A 178 -1.21 -15.64 -24.75
N ALA A 179 -1.95 -15.06 -23.79
CA ALA A 179 -2.72 -13.86 -24.08
C ALA A 179 -1.91 -12.56 -23.96
N HIS A 180 -0.78 -12.59 -23.24
CA HIS A 180 0.04 -11.43 -22.85
C HIS A 180 -0.77 -10.26 -22.26
N ARG A 181 -1.91 -10.58 -21.62
CA ARG A 181 -2.81 -9.64 -20.96
C ARG A 181 -3.64 -10.33 -19.90
N LEU A 182 -3.99 -9.59 -18.84
CA LEU A 182 -4.96 -10.05 -17.85
C LEU A 182 -6.41 -9.91 -18.40
N PRO A 183 -7.36 -10.70 -17.86
CA PRO A 183 -8.78 -10.43 -18.05
C PRO A 183 -9.13 -8.98 -17.72
N GLU A 184 -10.12 -8.41 -18.41
CA GLU A 184 -10.48 -6.99 -18.22
C GLU A 184 -10.93 -6.69 -16.78
N THR A 185 -11.61 -7.64 -16.13
CA THR A 185 -11.99 -7.50 -14.71
C THR A 185 -10.77 -7.39 -13.78
N MET A 186 -9.64 -7.99 -14.16
CA MET A 186 -8.38 -7.96 -13.41
C MET A 186 -7.54 -6.69 -13.66
N THR A 187 -7.94 -5.84 -14.61
CA THR A 187 -7.24 -4.56 -14.85
C THR A 187 -7.99 -3.36 -14.26
N GLN A 188 -9.15 -3.59 -13.65
CA GLN A 188 -10.01 -2.55 -13.06
C GLN A 188 -9.74 -2.34 -11.57
N ALA A 189 -9.86 -1.10 -11.12
CA ALA A 189 -9.72 -0.70 -9.72
C ALA A 189 -10.69 0.41 -9.34
N ASN A 190 -11.07 0.45 -8.06
CA ASN A 190 -11.76 1.60 -7.48
C ASN A 190 -10.79 2.44 -6.65
N ILE A 191 -10.74 3.75 -6.89
CA ILE A 191 -9.96 4.69 -6.10
C ILE A 191 -10.86 5.24 -5.00
N CYS A 192 -10.55 4.89 -3.76
CA CYS A 192 -11.15 5.49 -2.59
C CYS A 192 -10.26 6.64 -2.07
N LEU A 193 -10.89 7.75 -1.71
CA LEU A 193 -10.19 8.96 -1.31
C LEU A 193 -10.17 9.09 0.22
N ILE A 194 -8.98 9.32 0.78
CA ILE A 194 -8.81 9.57 2.21
C ILE A 194 -8.19 10.95 2.41
N LEU A 195 -8.92 11.85 3.07
CA LEU A 195 -8.41 13.19 3.38
C LEU A 195 -7.21 13.09 4.34
N LYS A 196 -6.12 13.77 4.00
CA LYS A 196 -4.96 13.91 4.90
C LYS A 196 -5.35 14.78 6.10
N LYS A 197 -5.03 14.31 7.31
CA LYS A 197 -5.29 15.04 8.55
C LYS A 197 -4.71 16.47 8.50
N GLY A 198 -5.54 17.47 8.78
CA GLY A 198 -5.14 18.88 8.83
C GLY A 198 -4.85 19.52 7.46
N LYS A 199 -5.24 18.88 6.35
CA LYS A 199 -5.19 19.47 5.01
C LYS A 199 -6.57 19.97 4.59
N ASP A 200 -6.57 20.88 3.62
CA ASP A 200 -7.78 21.51 3.10
C ASP A 200 -8.68 20.47 2.41
N ALA A 201 -9.89 20.30 2.92
CA ALA A 201 -10.87 19.34 2.38
C ALA A 201 -11.38 19.74 0.98
N GLU A 202 -11.19 20.98 0.56
CA GLU A 202 -11.64 21.47 -0.75
C GLU A 202 -10.57 21.39 -1.83
N ASP A 203 -9.34 21.02 -1.48
CA ASP A 203 -8.27 20.77 -2.44
C ASP A 203 -8.18 19.27 -2.78
N PRO A 204 -8.38 18.86 -4.05
CA PRO A 204 -8.19 17.48 -4.48
C PRO A 204 -6.81 16.88 -4.11
N ALA A 205 -5.75 17.69 -4.04
CA ALA A 205 -4.40 17.23 -3.68
C ALA A 205 -4.25 16.84 -2.20
N SER A 206 -5.18 17.26 -1.35
CA SER A 206 -5.24 16.88 0.06
C SER A 206 -5.69 15.44 0.27
N TYR A 207 -6.24 14.78 -0.75
CA TYR A 207 -6.73 13.41 -0.67
C TYR A 207 -5.67 12.40 -1.10
N ARG A 208 -5.53 11.31 -0.35
CA ARG A 208 -4.74 10.15 -0.72
C ARG A 208 -5.62 9.18 -1.53
N PRO A 209 -5.23 8.82 -2.75
CA PRO A 209 -5.92 7.79 -3.52
C PRO A 209 -5.50 6.40 -3.03
N ILE A 210 -6.44 5.60 -2.56
CA ILE A 210 -6.23 4.18 -2.26
C ILE A 210 -6.88 3.35 -3.35
N SER A 211 -6.08 2.56 -4.06
CA SER A 211 -6.54 1.67 -5.12
C SER A 211 -7.07 0.35 -4.54
N LEU A 212 -8.38 0.19 -4.56
CA LEU A 212 -9.06 -1.07 -4.32
C LEU A 212 -9.05 -1.90 -5.60
N ILE A 213 -8.02 -2.74 -5.74
CA ILE A 213 -7.93 -3.78 -6.78
C ILE A 213 -8.59 -5.08 -6.32
N ASN A 214 -9.08 -5.87 -7.27
CA ASN A 214 -9.67 -7.19 -7.00
C ASN A 214 -8.66 -8.13 -6.33
N VAL A 215 -9.18 -9.05 -5.51
CA VAL A 215 -8.33 -9.91 -4.67
C VAL A 215 -7.56 -10.94 -5.49
N ASP A 216 -8.15 -11.43 -6.57
CA ASP A 216 -7.49 -12.29 -7.55
C ASP A 216 -6.21 -11.65 -8.14
N VAL A 217 -6.19 -10.36 -8.41
CA VAL A 217 -4.99 -9.62 -8.85
C VAL A 217 -4.04 -9.38 -7.67
N LYS A 218 -4.57 -9.11 -6.47
CA LYS A 218 -3.75 -8.99 -5.26
C LYS A 218 -3.00 -10.27 -4.94
N ILE A 219 -3.60 -11.44 -5.21
CA ILE A 219 -2.95 -12.74 -5.04
C ILE A 219 -1.74 -12.83 -5.95
N LEU A 220 -1.89 -12.54 -7.25
CA LEU A 220 -0.76 -12.53 -8.20
C LEU A 220 0.33 -11.53 -7.76
N ALA A 221 -0.05 -10.29 -7.44
CA ALA A 221 0.89 -9.29 -6.94
C ALA A 221 1.58 -9.73 -5.64
N LYS A 222 0.89 -10.47 -4.75
CA LYS A 222 1.47 -10.97 -3.51
C LYS A 222 2.46 -12.11 -3.76
N ILE A 223 2.22 -12.98 -4.73
CA ILE A 223 3.19 -14.01 -5.16
C ILE A 223 4.49 -13.32 -5.61
N LEU A 224 4.38 -12.34 -6.51
CA LEU A 224 5.54 -11.60 -7.00
C LEU A 224 6.24 -10.83 -5.87
N SER A 225 5.49 -10.25 -4.93
CA SER A 225 6.08 -9.58 -3.76
C SER A 225 6.92 -10.55 -2.92
N LEU A 226 6.40 -11.75 -2.63
CA LEU A 226 7.08 -12.75 -1.82
C LEU A 226 8.36 -13.27 -2.50
N ARG A 227 8.34 -13.40 -3.83
CA ARG A 227 9.54 -13.74 -4.61
C ARG A 227 10.58 -12.64 -4.50
N LEU A 228 10.19 -11.40 -4.81
CA LEU A 228 11.10 -10.25 -4.77
C LEU A 228 11.65 -9.97 -3.36
N GLU A 229 10.84 -10.13 -2.31
CA GLU A 229 11.25 -9.99 -0.91
C GLU A 229 12.47 -10.87 -0.55
N SER A 230 12.65 -12.00 -1.25
CA SER A 230 13.77 -12.92 -0.99
C SER A 230 15.11 -12.41 -1.52
N PHE A 231 15.09 -11.50 -2.49
CA PHE A 231 16.28 -10.98 -3.16
C PHE A 231 16.45 -9.46 -3.00
N ILE A 232 15.42 -8.75 -2.54
CA ILE A 232 15.42 -7.27 -2.48
C ILE A 232 16.59 -6.70 -1.69
N THR A 233 17.06 -7.38 -0.64
CA THR A 233 18.19 -6.91 0.19
C THR A 233 19.55 -7.03 -0.50
N LEU A 234 19.64 -7.80 -1.58
CA LEU A 234 20.86 -7.91 -2.40
C LEU A 234 20.99 -6.73 -3.36
N VAL A 235 19.86 -6.16 -3.79
CA VAL A 235 19.81 -5.06 -4.77
C VAL A 235 19.56 -3.69 -4.14
N ILE A 236 18.97 -3.64 -2.95
CA ILE A 236 18.73 -2.38 -2.22
C ILE A 236 19.77 -2.21 -1.10
N LYS A 237 20.54 -1.11 -1.15
CA LYS A 237 21.56 -0.79 -0.15
C LYS A 237 20.99 -0.64 1.25
N PRO A 238 21.78 -0.88 2.31
CA PRO A 238 21.32 -0.81 3.71
C PRO A 238 20.72 0.54 4.11
N ASP A 239 21.07 1.61 3.40
CA ASP A 239 20.73 2.99 3.67
C ASP A 239 19.25 3.28 3.38
N GLN A 240 18.70 2.55 2.42
CA GLN A 240 17.28 2.54 2.11
C GLN A 240 16.54 1.61 3.07
N THR A 241 15.90 2.20 4.09
CA THR A 241 15.12 1.44 5.08
C THR A 241 13.63 1.37 4.78
N GLY A 242 13.13 2.17 3.82
CA GLY A 242 11.72 2.22 3.46
C GLY A 242 11.25 0.92 2.79
N PHE A 243 10.14 0.36 3.27
CA PHE A 243 9.45 -0.80 2.68
C PHE A 243 10.24 -2.13 2.61
N ILE A 244 11.47 -2.17 3.12
CA ILE A 244 12.29 -3.38 3.17
C ILE A 244 12.06 -4.10 4.51
N LYS A 245 11.68 -5.38 4.43
CA LYS A 245 11.43 -6.21 5.62
C LYS A 245 12.69 -6.30 6.48
N GLY A 246 12.51 -6.13 7.79
CA GLY A 246 13.61 -6.16 8.77
C GLY A 246 14.38 -4.84 8.91
N ARG A 247 14.11 -3.83 8.06
CA ARG A 247 14.66 -2.48 8.21
C ARG A 247 13.65 -1.57 8.90
N ASN A 248 14.14 -0.76 9.84
CA ASN A 248 13.32 0.19 10.61
C ASN A 248 13.83 1.62 10.41
N SER A 249 12.92 2.59 10.36
CA SER A 249 13.22 4.02 10.19
C SER A 249 14.11 4.59 11.30
N PHE A 250 14.07 4.01 12.50
CA PHE A 250 14.94 4.41 13.62
C PHE A 250 16.44 4.26 13.28
N HIS A 251 16.82 3.31 12.42
CA HIS A 251 18.22 3.19 11.99
C HIS A 251 18.69 4.42 11.22
N ASN A 252 17.83 5.00 10.36
CA ASN A 252 18.15 6.21 9.62
C ASN A 252 18.27 7.43 10.53
N ILE A 253 17.38 7.55 11.53
CA ILE A 253 17.47 8.59 12.56
C ILE A 253 18.77 8.45 13.34
N ARG A 254 19.08 7.24 13.81
CA ARG A 254 20.30 6.99 14.60
C ARG A 254 21.56 7.29 13.80
N ARG A 255 21.59 6.91 12.53
CA ARG A 255 22.70 7.21 11.63
C ARG A 255 22.87 8.71 11.43
N LEU A 256 21.78 9.46 11.17
CA LEU A 256 21.83 10.91 11.05
C LEU A 256 22.41 11.56 12.30
N LEU A 257 21.96 11.15 13.48
CA LEU A 257 22.49 11.66 14.75
C LEU A 257 23.98 11.35 14.93
N ASN A 258 24.44 10.17 14.52
CA ASN A 258 25.86 9.82 14.57
C ASN A 258 26.71 10.69 13.63
N ILE A 259 26.22 10.97 12.42
CA ILE A 259 26.91 11.84 11.45
C ILE A 259 27.01 13.27 12.00
N ILE A 260 25.93 13.80 12.58
CA ILE A 260 25.91 15.13 13.21
C ILE A 260 26.92 15.18 14.36
N GLN A 261 26.92 14.19 15.26
CA GLN A 261 27.87 14.14 16.38
C GLN A 261 29.31 14.09 15.88
N GLN A 262 29.61 13.23 14.91
CA GLN A 262 30.96 13.11 14.37
C GLN A 262 31.43 14.41 13.70
N ALA A 263 30.55 15.11 12.99
CA ALA A 263 30.87 16.40 12.39
C ALA A 263 31.18 17.44 13.48
N GLN A 264 30.43 17.45 14.59
CA GLN A 264 30.70 18.32 15.74
C GLN A 264 32.04 18.01 16.40
N ASP A 265 32.31 16.73 16.69
CA ASP A 265 33.56 16.29 17.33
C ASP A 265 34.79 16.67 16.51
N LYS A 266 34.68 16.54 15.18
CA LYS A 266 35.75 16.90 14.23
C LYS A 266 35.75 18.37 13.82
N LYS A 267 34.85 19.20 14.37
CA LYS A 267 34.64 20.62 14.01
C LYS A 267 34.47 20.84 12.51
N MET A 268 33.86 19.87 11.82
CA MET A 268 33.54 19.95 10.40
C MET A 268 32.22 20.70 10.21
N LYS A 269 32.19 21.63 9.25
CA LYS A 269 30.93 22.24 8.80
C LYS A 269 30.18 21.21 7.95
N GLY A 270 28.87 21.13 8.14
CA GLY A 270 27.99 20.23 7.38
C GLY A 270 26.66 20.90 7.06
N LEU A 271 26.02 20.43 6.00
CA LEU A 271 24.68 20.84 5.57
C LEU A 271 23.76 19.62 5.61
N LEU A 272 22.58 19.77 6.21
CA LEU A 272 21.53 18.76 6.15
C LEU A 272 20.48 19.19 5.12
N VAL A 273 20.28 18.35 4.10
CA VAL A 273 19.27 18.56 3.07
C VAL A 273 18.14 17.56 3.28
N SER A 274 16.91 18.06 3.46
CA SER A 274 15.70 17.24 3.55
C SER A 274 14.89 17.38 2.27
N LEU A 275 14.73 16.27 1.56
CA LEU A 275 13.97 16.20 0.30
C LEU A 275 12.68 15.42 0.52
N ASP A 276 11.58 15.90 -0.06
CA ASP A 276 10.29 15.19 -0.08
C ASP A 276 9.78 15.11 -1.52
N SER A 277 9.29 13.94 -1.90
CA SER A 277 8.80 13.67 -3.26
C SER A 277 7.29 13.85 -3.32
N LEU A 278 6.85 14.82 -4.12
CA LEU A 278 5.42 15.10 -4.29
C LEU A 278 4.72 13.90 -4.94
N LYS A 279 3.80 13.26 -4.20
CA LYS A 279 2.97 12.14 -4.69
C LYS A 279 3.81 11.02 -5.31
N ALA A 280 4.87 10.62 -4.61
CA ALA A 280 5.92 9.72 -5.10
C ALA A 280 5.39 8.45 -5.79
N PHE A 281 4.43 7.75 -5.16
CA PHE A 281 3.84 6.54 -5.74
C PHE A 281 3.11 6.82 -7.06
N ASP A 282 2.37 7.92 -7.14
CA ASP A 282 1.46 8.22 -8.26
C ASP A 282 2.21 8.71 -9.51
N ARG A 283 3.47 9.12 -9.37
CA ARG A 283 4.27 9.75 -10.45
C ARG A 283 5.36 8.87 -11.05
N VAL A 284 5.53 7.63 -10.58
CA VAL A 284 6.52 6.71 -11.16
C VAL A 284 6.12 6.36 -12.60
N GLU A 285 6.90 6.81 -13.58
CA GLU A 285 6.71 6.43 -14.99
C GLU A 285 7.02 4.94 -15.18
N TRP A 286 6.17 4.22 -15.91
CA TRP A 286 6.33 2.76 -16.07
C TRP A 286 7.50 2.39 -16.97
N SER A 287 7.78 3.18 -18.00
CA SER A 287 8.98 3.02 -18.85
C SER A 287 10.24 3.04 -17.99
N TYR A 288 10.35 4.04 -17.10
CA TYR A 288 11.42 4.15 -16.12
C TYR A 288 11.47 2.94 -15.20
N LEU A 289 10.35 2.58 -14.58
CA LEU A 289 10.30 1.44 -13.66
C LEU A 289 10.77 0.13 -14.32
N PHE A 290 10.30 -0.18 -15.53
CA PHE A 290 10.70 -1.40 -16.22
C PHE A 290 12.18 -1.40 -16.58
N GLN A 291 12.71 -0.28 -17.06
CA GLN A 291 14.13 -0.16 -17.35
C GLN A 291 14.99 -0.27 -16.08
N THR A 292 14.58 0.33 -14.97
CA THR A 292 15.23 0.15 -13.68
C THR A 292 15.29 -1.33 -13.27
N MET A 293 14.19 -2.07 -13.45
CA MET A 293 14.15 -3.50 -13.16
C MET A 293 15.09 -4.32 -14.05
N ASP A 294 15.20 -3.95 -15.34
CA ASP A 294 16.15 -4.57 -16.26
C ASP A 294 17.61 -4.29 -15.84
N MET A 295 17.91 -3.07 -15.36
CA MET A 295 19.23 -2.70 -14.86
C MET A 295 19.62 -3.43 -13.58
N PHE A 296 18.68 -3.71 -12.68
CA PHE A 296 18.90 -4.60 -11.53
C PHE A 296 19.05 -6.08 -11.90
N LYS A 297 18.85 -6.41 -13.19
CA LYS A 297 18.78 -7.77 -13.72
C LYS A 297 17.84 -8.64 -12.89
N LEU A 298 16.56 -8.25 -12.82
CA LEU A 298 15.55 -9.08 -12.15
C LEU A 298 15.08 -10.29 -12.99
N GLY A 299 15.58 -10.43 -14.21
CA GLY A 299 15.21 -11.50 -15.14
C GLY A 299 13.95 -11.18 -15.93
N ALA A 300 14.00 -11.46 -17.25
CA ALA A 300 12.96 -11.08 -18.21
C ALA A 300 11.56 -11.57 -17.80
N ASN A 301 11.44 -12.84 -17.40
CA ASN A 301 10.15 -13.42 -17.01
C ASN A 301 9.51 -12.68 -15.82
N PHE A 302 10.30 -12.31 -14.81
CA PHE A 302 9.77 -11.57 -13.66
C PHE A 302 9.32 -10.16 -14.06
N VAL A 303 10.13 -9.48 -14.88
CA VAL A 303 9.78 -8.16 -15.44
C VAL A 303 8.49 -8.24 -16.24
N ASP A 304 8.31 -9.29 -17.06
CA ASP A 304 7.11 -9.49 -17.86
C ASP A 304 5.87 -9.78 -17.01
N TRP A 305 6.01 -10.50 -15.89
CA TRP A 305 4.92 -10.64 -14.92
C TRP A 305 4.49 -9.30 -14.32
N VAL A 306 5.47 -8.42 -14.05
CA VAL A 306 5.18 -7.07 -13.58
C VAL A 306 4.54 -6.25 -14.70
N LYS A 307 5.07 -6.24 -15.92
CA LYS A 307 4.44 -5.58 -17.09
C LYS A 307 3.00 -6.04 -17.28
N LEU A 308 2.73 -7.33 -17.13
CA LEU A 308 1.38 -7.92 -17.20
C LEU A 308 0.43 -7.33 -16.14
N LEU A 309 0.90 -7.11 -14.89
CA LEU A 309 0.10 -6.42 -13.87
C LEU A 309 -0.22 -4.97 -14.25
N TYR A 310 0.60 -4.33 -15.07
CA TYR A 310 0.46 -2.95 -15.51
C TYR A 310 -0.07 -2.83 -16.95
N SER A 311 -0.58 -3.92 -17.54
CA SER A 311 -1.18 -3.90 -18.87
C SER A 311 -2.53 -3.17 -18.85
N SER A 312 -2.57 -1.94 -19.37
CA SER A 312 -3.78 -1.12 -19.57
C SER A 312 -4.74 -1.04 -18.35
N PRO A 313 -4.26 -0.69 -17.14
CA PRO A 313 -5.13 -0.57 -15.99
C PRO A 313 -6.11 0.57 -16.11
N LYS A 314 -7.31 0.33 -15.60
CA LYS A 314 -8.41 1.28 -15.55
C LYS A 314 -8.80 1.53 -14.10
N ALA A 315 -9.12 2.77 -13.77
CA ALA A 315 -9.60 3.12 -12.45
C ALA A 315 -10.87 3.98 -12.50
N ALA A 316 -11.76 3.78 -11.55
CA ALA A 316 -12.91 4.66 -11.28
C ALA A 316 -12.73 5.30 -9.91
N VAL A 317 -13.14 6.56 -9.72
CA VAL A 317 -13.09 7.23 -8.42
C VAL A 317 -14.41 7.07 -7.70
N ILE A 318 -14.36 6.72 -6.42
CA ILE A 318 -15.53 6.69 -5.53
C ILE A 318 -15.55 7.95 -4.67
N THR A 319 -16.63 8.72 -4.80
CA THR A 319 -16.90 9.95 -4.02
C THR A 319 -18.35 9.98 -3.58
N ASN A 320 -18.63 10.20 -2.29
CA ASN A 320 -20.00 10.36 -1.77
C ASN A 320 -20.96 9.25 -2.25
N SER A 321 -20.50 8.00 -2.21
CA SER A 321 -21.23 6.81 -2.67
C SER A 321 -21.60 6.80 -4.17
N HIS A 322 -20.97 7.67 -4.98
CA HIS A 322 -21.02 7.66 -6.43
C HIS A 322 -19.70 7.12 -7.00
N CYS A 323 -19.81 6.16 -7.92
CA CYS A 323 -18.67 5.64 -8.67
C CYS A 323 -18.63 6.32 -10.04
N SER A 324 -17.48 6.88 -10.41
CA SER A 324 -17.31 7.46 -11.74
C SER A 324 -17.20 6.39 -12.83
N ASN A 325 -17.20 6.83 -14.09
CA ASN A 325 -16.70 6.02 -15.20
C ASN A 325 -15.21 5.70 -15.02
N TYR A 326 -14.79 4.58 -15.62
CA TYR A 326 -13.38 4.19 -15.67
C TYR A 326 -12.57 5.12 -16.59
N PHE A 327 -11.34 5.41 -16.19
CA PHE A 327 -10.32 6.04 -17.01
C PHE A 327 -9.01 5.24 -16.95
N SER A 328 -8.21 5.32 -18.00
CA SER A 328 -6.91 4.64 -18.08
C SER A 328 -5.88 5.32 -17.18
N LEU A 329 -5.03 4.52 -16.55
CA LEU A 329 -3.80 4.99 -15.91
C LEU A 329 -2.64 4.76 -16.87
N GLU A 330 -1.66 5.66 -16.87
CA GLU A 330 -0.47 5.57 -17.73
C GLU A 330 0.84 5.61 -16.91
N ARG A 331 0.76 5.98 -15.63
CA ARG A 331 1.88 5.98 -14.69
C ARG A 331 1.42 5.68 -13.26
N GLY A 332 2.40 5.54 -12.37
CA GLY A 332 2.23 5.38 -10.94
C GLY A 332 2.19 3.92 -10.50
N THR A 333 2.53 3.70 -9.23
CA THR A 333 2.42 2.41 -8.55
C THR A 333 1.17 2.43 -7.65
N ARG A 334 0.38 1.35 -7.68
CA ARG A 334 -0.96 1.33 -7.06
C ARG A 334 -0.86 1.31 -5.54
N GLN A 335 -1.33 2.37 -4.88
CA GLN A 335 -1.41 2.40 -3.42
C GLN A 335 -2.40 1.35 -2.91
N GLY A 336 -1.92 0.40 -2.11
CA GLY A 336 -2.71 -0.74 -1.63
C GLY A 336 -2.43 -2.07 -2.33
N CYS A 337 -1.62 -2.07 -3.39
CA CYS A 337 -1.07 -3.29 -3.98
C CYS A 337 0.12 -3.80 -3.14
N PRO A 338 0.22 -5.11 -2.84
CA PRO A 338 1.30 -5.66 -2.01
C PRO A 338 2.69 -5.55 -2.65
N LEU A 339 2.78 -5.50 -3.99
CA LEU A 339 4.04 -5.40 -4.73
C LEU A 339 4.55 -3.95 -4.85
N SER A 340 3.64 -2.98 -4.92
CA SER A 340 3.97 -1.58 -5.20
C SER A 340 4.99 -0.93 -4.26
N PRO A 341 5.01 -1.19 -2.94
CA PRO A 341 6.07 -0.68 -2.07
C PRO A 341 7.48 -1.11 -2.46
N LEU A 342 7.66 -2.35 -2.91
CA LEU A 342 8.96 -2.87 -3.33
C LEU A 342 9.37 -2.31 -4.69
N LEU A 343 8.41 -2.15 -5.62
CA LEU A 343 8.67 -1.50 -6.90
C LEU A 343 9.06 -0.02 -6.72
N PHE A 344 8.44 0.67 -5.77
CA PHE A 344 8.82 2.04 -5.43
C PHE A 344 10.23 2.09 -4.84
N ALA A 345 10.59 1.16 -3.95
CA ALA A 345 11.95 1.05 -3.42
C ALA A 345 12.98 0.82 -4.55
N LEU A 346 12.69 -0.06 -5.51
CA LEU A 346 13.54 -0.25 -6.69
C LEU A 346 13.64 1.02 -7.55
N ALA A 347 12.52 1.72 -7.77
CA ALA A 347 12.50 2.92 -8.61
C ALA A 347 13.32 4.08 -8.02
N ILE A 348 13.37 4.22 -6.70
CA ILE A 348 14.09 5.34 -6.07
C ILE A 348 15.58 5.02 -5.82
N GLU A 349 15.98 3.74 -5.82
CA GLU A 349 17.35 3.34 -5.52
C GLU A 349 18.40 3.95 -6.47
N PRO A 350 18.22 3.99 -7.81
CA PRO A 350 19.19 4.63 -8.70
C PRO A 350 19.37 6.13 -8.42
N PHE A 351 18.32 6.80 -7.93
CA PHE A 351 18.43 8.21 -7.53
C PHE A 351 19.32 8.40 -6.30
N ALA A 352 19.43 7.40 -5.43
CA ALA A 352 20.31 7.43 -4.26
C ALA A 352 21.79 7.14 -4.61
N GLU A 353 22.09 6.72 -5.84
CA GLU A 353 23.45 6.46 -6.33
C GLU A 353 24.11 7.64 -7.04
N LEU A 354 23.33 8.68 -7.35
CA LEU A 354 23.84 9.97 -7.81
C LEU A 354 24.49 10.73 -6.66
#